data_AF-A0A9R0J4B4-F1
#
_entry.id   AF-A0A9R0J4B4-F1
#
_cell.length_a   1.000
_cell.length_b   1.000
_cell.length_c   1.000
_cell.angle_alpha   90.00
_cell.angle_beta   90.00
_cell.angle_gamma   90.00
#
_symmetry.space_group_name_H-M   'P 1'
#
loop_
_entity.id
_entity.type
_entity.pdbx_description
1 polymer ?
#
loop_
_entity_poly.entity_id
_entity_poly.type
_entity_poly.pdbx_seq_one_letter_code
_entity_poly.pdbx_strand_id
1 'polypeptide(L)'
;MPIPNGLSWSLKKIWQQRETLSSSGDLQQFVTAGRFRIQRMYNHLRQQGESVGWKRIVCNSHASPKSIFIVWLALQDRLATKERLRRWNVIADSVCCLCHSTDESRDHLFFACSFSADIWNQVLQRSGIHRNVGAWNDEVQWVQKASRSTRSKARMCNSLFCETVYSIWLARNSKVFSNQLDSSLSIVNRILFRVACNS
;
A
#
# COMPACT_ATOMS: atom_id res chain seq x y z
N MET A 1 14.06 -1.16 40.93
CA MET A 1 14.86 0.08 41.15
C MET A 1 14.12 1.27 40.54
N PRO A 2 13.80 2.34 41.28
CA PRO A 2 13.10 3.50 40.72
C PRO A 2 13.93 4.20 39.62
N ILE A 3 13.25 4.88 38.68
CA ILE A 3 13.92 5.62 37.61
C ILE A 3 14.62 6.85 38.21
N PRO A 4 15.92 7.07 37.95
CA PRO A 4 16.63 8.22 38.49
C PRO A 4 16.00 9.57 38.09
N ASN A 5 15.89 10.48 39.05
CA ASN A 5 15.51 11.86 38.80
C ASN A 5 16.66 12.59 38.08
N GLY A 6 16.35 13.39 37.05
CA GLY A 6 17.34 14.09 36.21
C GLY A 6 17.60 13.48 34.82
N LEU A 7 17.06 12.30 34.52
CA LEU A 7 17.15 11.73 33.17
C LEU A 7 16.29 12.49 32.15
N SER A 8 16.80 12.61 30.93
CA SER A 8 16.01 13.09 29.78
C SER A 8 14.84 12.14 29.50
N TRP A 9 13.80 12.64 28.81
CA TRP A 9 12.60 11.85 28.48
C TRP A 9 12.93 10.55 27.72
N SER A 10 13.87 10.60 26.78
CA SER A 10 14.32 9.44 26.00
C SER A 10 15.02 8.39 26.87
N LEU A 11 15.89 8.82 27.80
CA LEU A 11 16.57 7.91 28.72
C LEU A 11 15.60 7.27 29.72
N LYS A 12 14.60 8.03 30.20
CA LYS A 12 13.51 7.48 31.01
C LYS A 12 12.74 6.38 30.25
N LYS A 13 12.47 6.59 28.96
CA LYS A 13 11.81 5.58 28.11
C LYS A 13 12.67 4.33 27.90
N ILE A 14 13.98 4.48 27.67
CA ILE A 14 14.91 3.34 27.56
C ILE A 14 14.95 2.57 28.88
N TRP A 15 15.02 3.26 30.02
CA TRP A 15 15.00 2.65 31.34
C TRP A 15 13.72 1.86 31.63
N GLN A 16 12.55 2.36 31.19
CA GLN A 16 11.29 1.63 31.31
C GLN A 16 11.30 0.30 30.54
N GLN A 17 11.99 0.23 29.39
CA GLN A 17 12.07 -1.00 28.60
C GLN A 17 12.94 -2.10 29.22
N ARG A 18 13.69 -1.81 30.29
CA ARG A 18 14.47 -2.84 31.00
C ARG A 18 13.57 -3.95 31.55
N GLU A 19 12.34 -3.62 31.95
CA GLU A 19 11.40 -4.58 32.53
C GLU A 19 10.87 -5.52 31.45
N THR A 20 10.62 -4.99 30.25
CA THR A 20 10.33 -5.77 29.04
C THR A 20 11.48 -6.73 28.71
N LEU A 21 12.72 -6.23 28.82
CA LEU A 21 13.96 -7.00 28.64
C LEU A 21 14.10 -8.12 29.68
N SER A 22 13.88 -7.84 30.96
CA SER A 22 13.92 -8.84 32.04
C SER A 22 12.82 -9.89 31.91
N SER A 23 11.67 -9.51 31.33
CA SER A 23 10.55 -10.42 31.09
C SER A 23 10.71 -11.28 29.83
N SER A 24 11.64 -10.92 28.93
CA SER A 24 11.89 -11.63 27.66
C SER A 24 12.77 -12.90 27.78
N GLY A 25 13.06 -13.32 29.01
CA GLY A 25 13.89 -14.49 29.32
C GLY A 25 15.38 -14.19 29.42
N ASP A 26 16.22 -15.23 29.40
CA ASP A 26 17.66 -15.09 29.58
C ASP A 26 18.32 -14.37 28.38
N LEU A 27 19.06 -13.29 28.64
CA LEU A 27 19.76 -12.52 27.61
C LEU A 27 20.87 -13.33 26.91
N GLN A 28 21.36 -14.40 27.53
CA GLN A 28 22.33 -15.31 26.91
C GLN A 28 21.79 -15.97 25.64
N GLN A 29 20.47 -16.15 25.52
CA GLN A 29 19.84 -16.70 24.31
C GLN A 29 20.09 -15.80 23.06
N PHE A 30 20.38 -14.51 23.28
CA PHE A 30 20.66 -13.54 22.23
C PHE A 30 22.16 -13.32 21.99
N VAL A 31 23.04 -14.00 22.73
CA VAL A 31 24.50 -13.94 22.54
C VAL A 31 24.94 -15.03 21.54
N THR A 32 25.85 -14.69 20.64
CA THR A 32 26.45 -15.67 19.71
C THR A 32 27.92 -15.36 19.57
N ALA A 33 28.79 -16.34 19.89
CA ALA A 33 30.25 -16.17 19.96
C ALA A 33 30.66 -14.97 20.86
N GLY A 34 30.06 -14.88 22.05
CA GLY A 34 30.34 -13.81 23.03
C GLY A 34 29.82 -12.42 22.65
N ARG A 35 29.11 -12.26 21.52
CA ARG A 35 28.53 -10.97 21.10
C ARG A 35 27.01 -10.98 21.15
N PHE A 36 26.44 -9.96 21.79
CA PHE A 36 25.00 -9.74 21.83
C PHE A 36 24.46 -9.39 20.43
N ARG A 37 23.42 -10.10 19.97
CA ARG A 37 22.80 -9.89 18.66
C ARG A 37 21.49 -9.14 18.81
N ILE A 38 21.54 -7.81 18.63
CA ILE A 38 20.36 -6.93 18.65
C ILE A 38 19.25 -7.47 17.73
N GLN A 39 19.59 -7.97 16.54
CA GLN A 39 18.63 -8.55 15.61
C GLN A 39 17.82 -9.71 16.20
N ARG A 40 18.44 -10.60 17.00
CA ARG A 40 17.74 -11.74 17.61
C ARG A 40 16.77 -11.27 18.67
N MET A 41 17.23 -10.40 19.56
CA MET A 41 16.38 -9.79 20.59
C MET A 41 15.22 -9.02 19.95
N TYR A 42 15.49 -8.22 18.92
CA TYR A 42 14.46 -7.49 18.19
C TYR A 42 13.42 -8.44 17.57
N ASN A 43 13.85 -9.53 16.92
CA ASN A 43 12.93 -10.51 16.35
C ASN A 43 12.13 -11.28 17.39
N HIS A 44 12.67 -11.45 18.61
CA HIS A 44 11.97 -12.07 19.74
C HIS A 44 10.93 -11.14 20.36
N LEU A 45 11.30 -9.87 20.59
CA LEU A 45 10.38 -8.86 21.12
C LEU A 45 9.30 -8.47 20.11
N ARG A 46 9.64 -8.49 18.82
CA ARG A 46 8.69 -8.19 17.76
C ARG A 46 7.70 -9.35 17.66
N GLN A 47 6.44 -9.07 17.96
CA GLN A 47 5.35 -9.98 17.61
C GLN A 47 5.40 -10.25 16.10
N GLN A 48 5.53 -11.53 15.73
CA GLN A 48 5.45 -11.91 14.33
C GLN A 48 4.00 -11.74 13.89
N GLY A 49 3.77 -10.70 13.08
CA GLY A 49 2.48 -10.49 12.44
C GLY A 49 2.18 -11.58 11.42
N GLU A 50 0.90 -11.74 11.10
CA GLU A 50 0.46 -12.72 10.10
C GLU A 50 1.15 -12.50 8.75
N SER A 51 1.47 -13.63 8.08
CA SER A 51 2.06 -13.59 6.75
C SER A 51 1.02 -13.17 5.72
N VAL A 52 1.04 -11.91 5.33
CA VAL A 52 0.13 -11.35 4.32
C VAL A 52 0.65 -11.57 2.89
N GLY A 53 -0.22 -12.09 2.01
CA GLY A 53 0.13 -12.36 0.60
C GLY A 53 0.52 -11.11 -0.20
N TRP A 54 -0.07 -9.96 0.14
CA TRP A 54 0.18 -8.69 -0.53
C TRP A 54 1.53 -8.05 -0.17
N LYS A 55 2.28 -8.58 0.82
CA LYS A 55 3.59 -8.06 1.23
C LYS A 55 4.54 -7.93 0.03
N ARG A 56 4.54 -8.91 -0.86
CA ARG A 56 5.40 -8.91 -2.07
C ARG A 56 5.00 -7.84 -3.07
N ILE A 57 3.72 -7.45 -3.12
CA ILE A 57 3.29 -6.35 -3.98
C ILE A 57 4.01 -5.08 -3.57
N VAL A 58 4.05 -4.79 -2.27
CA VAL A 58 4.59 -3.54 -1.70
C VAL A 58 6.12 -3.58 -1.58
N CYS A 59 6.69 -4.65 -1.02
CA CYS A 59 8.11 -4.71 -0.68
C CYS A 59 9.03 -4.98 -1.87
N ASN A 60 8.53 -5.58 -2.95
CA ASN A 60 9.33 -5.90 -4.15
C ASN A 60 8.91 -5.07 -5.37
N SER A 61 8.16 -3.98 -5.16
CA SER A 61 7.71 -3.12 -6.25
C SER A 61 8.83 -2.23 -6.75
N HIS A 62 8.84 -1.98 -8.06
CA HIS A 62 9.64 -0.93 -8.69
C HIS A 62 8.79 0.31 -9.02
N ALA A 63 7.54 0.39 -8.52
CA ALA A 63 6.75 1.60 -8.65
C ALA A 63 7.33 2.74 -7.82
N SER A 64 6.85 3.96 -8.06
CA SER A 64 7.26 5.10 -7.26
C SER A 64 6.88 4.91 -5.78
N PRO A 65 7.68 5.42 -4.82
CA PRO A 65 7.38 5.28 -3.39
C PRO A 65 5.99 5.80 -2.99
N LYS A 66 5.52 6.86 -3.65
CA LYS A 66 4.15 7.40 -3.45
C LYS A 66 3.09 6.40 -3.88
N SER A 67 3.30 5.73 -5.01
CA SER A 67 2.38 4.70 -5.51
C SER A 67 2.35 3.49 -4.60
N ILE A 68 3.52 3.01 -4.16
CA ILE A 68 3.65 1.90 -3.20
C ILE A 68 2.89 2.21 -1.90
N PHE A 69 3.05 3.43 -1.38
CA PHE A 69 2.38 3.85 -0.14
C PHE A 69 0.84 3.87 -0.27
N ILE A 70 0.32 4.43 -1.36
CA ILE A 70 -1.13 4.46 -1.60
C ILE A 70 -1.70 3.05 -1.79
N VAL A 71 -1.00 2.19 -2.52
CA VAL A 71 -1.41 0.78 -2.69
C VAL A 71 -1.41 0.04 -1.35
N TRP A 72 -0.39 0.26 -0.51
CA TRP A 72 -0.34 -0.32 0.83
C TRP A 72 -1.53 0.09 1.71
N LEU A 73 -1.98 1.35 1.61
CA LEU A 73 -3.21 1.79 2.28
C LEU A 73 -4.46 1.17 1.64
N ALA A 74 -4.53 1.08 0.32
CA ALA A 74 -5.66 0.50 -0.40
C ALA A 74 -5.87 -0.98 -0.07
N LEU A 75 -4.77 -1.75 0.00
CA LEU A 75 -4.75 -3.16 0.38
C LEU A 75 -5.30 -3.41 1.79
N GLN A 76 -5.20 -2.40 2.67
CA GLN A 76 -5.73 -2.45 4.04
C GLN A 76 -7.09 -1.77 4.18
N ASP A 77 -7.70 -1.32 3.07
CA ASP A 77 -8.94 -0.55 3.06
C ASP A 77 -8.86 0.75 3.89
N ARG A 78 -7.67 1.38 3.93
CA ARG A 78 -7.37 2.56 4.77
C ARG A 78 -7.40 3.88 4.01
N LEU A 79 -7.80 3.88 2.74
CA LEU A 79 -8.00 5.11 1.99
C LEU A 79 -9.32 5.80 2.38
N ALA A 80 -9.36 7.13 2.31
CA ALA A 80 -10.53 7.94 2.64
C ALA A 80 -11.57 7.95 1.50
N THR A 81 -12.07 6.77 1.14
CA THR A 81 -13.20 6.60 0.21
C THR A 81 -14.48 7.16 0.83
N LYS A 82 -15.47 7.52 0.00
CA LYS A 82 -16.76 8.03 0.51
C LYS A 82 -17.47 6.99 1.37
N GLU A 83 -17.39 5.70 1.02
CA GLU A 83 -17.87 4.62 1.88
C GLU A 83 -17.29 4.70 3.30
N ARG A 84 -15.96 4.85 3.44
CA ARG A 84 -15.30 4.94 4.74
C ARG A 84 -15.65 6.23 5.49
N LEU A 85 -15.69 7.36 4.79
CA LEU A 85 -16.06 8.65 5.38
C LEU A 85 -17.51 8.69 5.84
N ARG A 86 -18.42 8.02 5.11
CA ARG A 86 -19.82 7.85 5.50
C ARG A 86 -19.96 7.01 6.76
N ARG A 87 -19.17 5.92 6.91
CA ARG A 87 -19.13 5.14 8.18
C ARG A 87 -18.67 5.98 9.39
N TRP A 88 -17.92 7.05 9.15
CA TRP A 88 -17.51 8.00 10.19
C TRP A 88 -18.45 9.19 10.37
N ASN A 89 -19.60 9.20 9.68
CA ASN A 89 -20.56 10.31 9.67
C ASN A 89 -19.94 11.66 9.26
N VAL A 90 -18.88 11.64 8.45
CA VAL A 90 -18.21 12.87 7.96
C VAL A 90 -18.95 13.44 6.76
N ILE A 91 -19.55 12.57 5.94
CA ILE A 91 -20.28 12.96 4.71
C ILE A 91 -21.59 12.17 4.61
N ALA A 92 -22.57 12.76 3.92
CA ALA A 92 -23.84 12.10 3.57
C ALA A 92 -23.82 11.53 2.15
N ASP A 93 -23.22 12.25 1.19
CA ASP A 93 -23.11 11.81 -0.19
C ASP A 93 -22.08 10.67 -0.35
N SER A 94 -22.53 9.53 -0.86
CA SER A 94 -21.70 8.37 -1.15
C SER A 94 -21.39 8.16 -2.63
N VAL A 95 -21.99 8.92 -3.54
CA VAL A 95 -21.89 8.67 -4.98
C VAL A 95 -20.48 8.96 -5.49
N CYS A 96 -19.92 8.06 -6.30
CA CYS A 96 -18.60 8.21 -6.90
C CYS A 96 -18.49 9.50 -7.72
N CYS A 97 -17.48 10.31 -7.42
CA CYS A 97 -17.26 11.60 -8.09
C CYS A 97 -16.65 11.47 -9.50
N LEU A 98 -16.26 10.26 -9.91
CA LEU A 98 -15.68 10.01 -11.23
C LEU A 98 -16.74 9.64 -12.27
N CYS A 99 -17.67 8.73 -11.93
CA CYS A 99 -18.71 8.28 -12.84
C CYS A 99 -20.12 8.82 -12.52
N HIS A 100 -20.33 9.38 -11.32
CA HIS A 100 -21.62 9.91 -10.86
C HIS A 100 -22.80 8.91 -10.91
N SER A 101 -22.54 7.60 -10.92
CA SER A 101 -23.55 6.57 -11.14
C SER A 101 -23.80 5.61 -9.97
N THR A 102 -22.79 5.39 -9.13
CA THR A 102 -22.80 4.34 -8.10
C THR A 102 -22.03 4.81 -6.89
N ASP A 103 -22.33 4.27 -5.71
CA ASP A 103 -21.61 4.60 -4.48
C ASP A 103 -20.11 4.24 -4.56
N GLU A 104 -19.26 5.13 -4.03
CA GLU A 104 -17.81 4.97 -4.01
C GLU A 104 -17.37 4.03 -2.88
N SER A 105 -17.22 2.75 -3.22
CA SER A 105 -16.41 1.79 -2.46
C SER A 105 -15.00 1.69 -3.03
N ARG A 106 -14.09 1.00 -2.32
CA ARG A 106 -12.75 0.68 -2.85
C ARG A 106 -12.84 -0.09 -4.18
N ASP A 107 -13.67 -1.13 -4.20
CA ASP A 107 -13.86 -2.01 -5.36
C ASP A 107 -14.46 -1.23 -6.54
N HIS A 108 -15.44 -0.36 -6.29
CA HIS A 108 -15.99 0.50 -7.32
C HIS A 108 -14.95 1.51 -7.82
N LEU A 109 -14.33 2.26 -6.92
CA LEU A 109 -13.38 3.32 -7.28
C LEU A 109 -12.25 2.80 -8.17
N PHE A 110 -11.66 1.65 -7.85
CA PHE A 110 -10.50 1.16 -8.57
C PHE A 110 -10.83 0.29 -9.78
N PHE A 111 -11.97 -0.41 -9.81
CA PHE A 111 -12.22 -1.42 -10.86
C PHE A 111 -13.62 -1.35 -11.49
N ALA A 112 -14.70 -1.15 -10.73
CA ALA A 112 -16.04 -1.15 -11.30
C ALA A 112 -16.51 0.23 -11.86
N CYS A 113 -15.83 1.31 -11.51
CA CYS A 113 -16.10 2.65 -12.04
C CYS A 113 -15.77 2.70 -13.54
N SER A 114 -16.68 3.23 -14.35
CA SER A 114 -16.51 3.32 -15.82
C SER A 114 -15.24 4.08 -16.21
N PHE A 115 -14.92 5.17 -15.51
CA PHE A 115 -13.70 5.94 -15.73
C PHE A 115 -12.43 5.13 -15.41
N SER A 116 -12.43 4.40 -14.30
CA SER A 116 -11.31 3.55 -13.90
C SER A 116 -11.15 2.34 -14.82
N ALA A 117 -12.25 1.74 -15.26
CA ALA A 117 -12.26 0.64 -16.22
C ALA A 117 -11.64 1.06 -17.56
N ASP A 118 -11.96 2.26 -18.07
CA ASP A 118 -11.34 2.82 -19.27
C ASP A 118 -9.81 2.96 -19.12
N ILE A 119 -9.34 3.48 -17.98
CA ILE A 119 -7.90 3.58 -17.68
C ILE A 119 -7.26 2.18 -17.71
N TRP A 120 -7.84 1.20 -17.01
CA TRP A 120 -7.27 -0.15 -16.97
C TRP A 120 -7.20 -0.80 -18.35
N ASN A 121 -8.26 -0.70 -19.14
CA ASN A 121 -8.31 -1.26 -20.49
C ASN A 121 -7.20 -0.68 -21.36
N GLN A 122 -7.02 0.64 -21.35
CA GLN A 122 -5.97 1.31 -22.10
C GLN A 122 -4.56 0.95 -21.59
N VAL A 123 -4.36 0.88 -20.27
CA VAL A 123 -3.06 0.48 -19.67
C VAL A 123 -2.69 -0.94 -20.07
N LEU A 124 -3.62 -1.89 -19.97
CA LEU A 124 -3.39 -3.29 -20.32
C LEU A 124 -3.12 -3.46 -21.83
N GLN A 125 -3.94 -2.83 -22.68
CA GLN A 125 -3.78 -2.88 -24.13
C GLN A 125 -2.42 -2.33 -24.57
N ARG A 126 -2.02 -1.15 -24.07
CA ARG A 126 -0.75 -0.50 -24.44
C ARG A 126 0.47 -1.20 -23.87
N SER A 127 0.30 -1.98 -22.81
CA SER A 127 1.36 -2.79 -22.21
C SER A 127 1.46 -4.20 -22.80
N GLY A 128 0.65 -4.54 -23.81
CA GLY A 128 0.62 -5.87 -24.43
C GLY A 128 0.14 -6.97 -23.48
N ILE A 129 -0.73 -6.64 -22.52
CA ILE A 129 -1.31 -7.58 -21.55
C ILE A 129 -2.76 -7.85 -21.95
N HIS A 130 -3.00 -9.04 -22.51
CA HIS A 130 -4.34 -9.47 -22.93
C HIS A 130 -5.06 -10.18 -21.78
N ARG A 131 -5.88 -9.45 -21.02
CA ARG A 131 -6.79 -9.99 -20.01
C ARG A 131 -7.94 -9.05 -19.74
N ASN A 132 -9.01 -9.59 -19.18
CA ASN A 132 -10.10 -8.80 -18.63
C ASN A 132 -9.75 -8.37 -17.20
N VAL A 133 -10.13 -7.13 -16.87
CA VAL A 133 -10.03 -6.57 -15.53
C VAL A 133 -11.11 -7.20 -14.66
N GLY A 134 -10.70 -7.80 -13.54
CA GLY A 134 -11.58 -8.41 -12.55
C GLY A 134 -11.89 -7.47 -11.38
N ALA A 135 -12.45 -8.04 -10.31
CA ALA A 135 -12.66 -7.29 -9.07
C ALA A 135 -11.34 -7.07 -8.32
N TRP A 136 -11.36 -6.23 -7.28
CA TRP A 136 -10.17 -5.89 -6.49
C TRP A 136 -9.36 -7.12 -6.06
N ASN A 137 -10.04 -8.15 -5.54
CA ASN A 137 -9.38 -9.36 -5.05
C ASN A 137 -8.71 -10.17 -6.18
N ASP A 138 -9.33 -10.24 -7.36
CA ASP A 138 -8.77 -10.96 -8.51
C ASP A 138 -7.49 -10.27 -9.00
N GLU A 139 -7.53 -8.94 -9.05
CA GLU A 139 -6.43 -8.08 -9.48
C GLU A 139 -5.26 -8.14 -8.49
N VAL A 140 -5.56 -8.08 -7.19
CA VAL A 140 -4.56 -8.27 -6.14
C VAL A 140 -3.95 -9.67 -6.23
N GLN A 141 -4.73 -10.73 -6.43
CA GLN A 141 -4.19 -12.09 -6.59
C GLN A 141 -3.31 -12.24 -7.84
N TRP A 142 -3.72 -11.64 -8.96
CA TRP A 142 -2.94 -11.61 -10.19
C TRP A 142 -1.57 -10.97 -9.97
N VAL A 143 -1.52 -9.79 -9.33
CA VAL A 143 -0.27 -9.08 -9.06
C VAL A 143 0.55 -9.75 -7.97
N GLN A 144 -0.08 -10.38 -6.96
CA GLN A 144 0.61 -11.21 -5.98
C GLN A 144 1.36 -12.37 -6.65
N LYS A 145 0.73 -13.05 -7.62
CA LYS A 145 1.38 -14.13 -8.40
C LYS A 145 2.52 -13.57 -9.23
N ALA A 146 2.34 -12.44 -9.92
CA ALA A 146 3.40 -11.78 -10.68
C ALA A 146 4.60 -11.41 -9.77
N SER A 147 4.34 -10.86 -8.59
CA SER A 147 5.36 -10.40 -7.63
C SER A 147 6.23 -11.51 -7.02
N ARG A 148 5.96 -12.79 -7.33
CA ARG A 148 6.83 -13.93 -6.98
C ARG A 148 8.00 -14.11 -7.96
N SER A 149 7.90 -13.53 -9.15
CA SER A 149 8.91 -13.65 -10.21
C SER A 149 9.76 -12.39 -10.30
N THR A 150 11.05 -12.55 -10.60
CA THR A 150 12.00 -11.46 -10.86
C THR A 150 12.10 -11.08 -12.32
N ARG A 151 11.35 -11.75 -13.21
CA ARG A 151 11.33 -11.46 -14.65
C ARG A 151 10.81 -10.04 -14.91
N SER A 152 11.36 -9.37 -15.92
CA SER A 152 10.99 -7.99 -16.31
C SER A 152 9.48 -7.80 -16.47
N LYS A 153 8.82 -8.70 -17.21
CA LYS A 153 7.37 -8.67 -17.41
C LYS A 153 6.59 -8.72 -16.08
N ALA A 154 7.07 -9.50 -15.11
CA ALA A 154 6.42 -9.63 -13.81
C ALA A 154 6.59 -8.37 -12.95
N ARG A 155 7.78 -7.76 -12.97
CA ARG A 155 8.04 -6.45 -12.34
C ARG A 155 7.18 -5.35 -12.97
N MET A 156 7.10 -5.33 -14.29
CA MET A 156 6.26 -4.40 -15.05
C MET A 156 4.79 -4.51 -14.63
N CYS A 157 4.22 -5.71 -14.52
CA CYS A 157 2.84 -5.89 -14.06
C CYS A 157 2.60 -5.32 -12.65
N ASN A 158 3.54 -5.54 -11.72
CA ASN A 158 3.46 -4.96 -10.38
C ASN A 158 3.51 -3.42 -10.43
N SER A 159 4.46 -2.86 -11.18
CA SER A 159 4.59 -1.40 -11.32
C SER A 159 3.36 -0.77 -11.97
N LEU A 160 2.82 -1.39 -13.04
CA LEU A 160 1.59 -0.95 -13.71
C LEU A 160 0.42 -0.92 -12.73
N PHE A 161 0.25 -1.99 -11.95
CA PHE A 161 -0.82 -2.03 -10.95
C PHE A 161 -0.68 -0.90 -9.93
N CYS A 162 0.52 -0.72 -9.38
CA CYS A 162 0.74 0.27 -8.34
C CYS A 162 0.57 1.71 -8.85
N GLU A 163 1.13 2.03 -10.02
CA GLU A 163 1.00 3.35 -10.64
C GLU A 163 -0.44 3.64 -11.09
N THR A 164 -1.19 2.63 -11.54
CA THR A 164 -2.60 2.80 -11.95
C THR A 164 -3.49 3.09 -10.75
N VAL A 165 -3.40 2.30 -9.69
CA VAL A 165 -4.13 2.53 -8.43
C VAL A 165 -3.81 3.93 -7.87
N TYR A 166 -2.53 4.30 -7.85
CA TYR A 166 -2.12 5.64 -7.42
C TYR A 166 -2.72 6.76 -8.29
N SER A 167 -2.71 6.59 -9.61
CA SER A 167 -3.16 7.63 -10.53
C SER A 167 -4.68 7.82 -10.49
N ILE A 168 -5.44 6.73 -10.34
CA ILE A 168 -6.89 6.78 -10.10
C ILE A 168 -7.18 7.50 -8.78
N TRP A 169 -6.44 7.16 -7.71
CA TRP A 169 -6.58 7.84 -6.42
C TRP A 169 -6.30 9.35 -6.51
N LEU A 170 -5.26 9.73 -7.26
CA LEU A 170 -4.93 11.14 -7.49
C LEU A 170 -6.00 11.86 -8.30
N ALA A 171 -6.51 11.25 -9.37
CA ALA A 171 -7.58 11.81 -10.19
C ALA A 171 -8.86 12.03 -9.37
N ARG A 172 -9.25 11.03 -8.56
CA ARG A 172 -10.35 11.13 -7.60
C ARG A 172 -10.15 12.30 -6.64
N ASN A 173 -8.99 12.42 -6.02
CA ASN A 173 -8.73 13.50 -5.06
C ASN A 173 -8.71 14.88 -5.74
N SER A 174 -8.14 14.99 -6.94
CA SER A 174 -8.19 16.24 -7.73
C SER A 174 -9.63 16.66 -8.02
N LYS A 175 -10.49 15.69 -8.33
CA LYS A 175 -11.92 15.93 -8.55
C LYS A 175 -12.64 16.38 -7.27
N VAL A 176 -12.30 15.81 -6.12
CA VAL A 176 -12.92 16.18 -4.84
C VAL A 176 -12.47 17.56 -4.34
N PHE A 177 -11.17 17.86 -4.39
CA PHE A 177 -10.61 19.06 -3.75
C PHE A 177 -10.48 20.25 -4.70
N SER A 178 -10.34 20.01 -6.00
CA SER A 178 -10.12 21.05 -7.00
C SER A 178 -11.16 21.05 -8.13
N ASN A 179 -12.13 20.12 -8.11
CA ASN A 179 -13.10 19.89 -9.18
C ASN A 179 -12.45 19.68 -10.57
N GLN A 180 -11.21 19.18 -10.60
CA GLN A 180 -10.44 18.96 -11.82
C GLN A 180 -10.32 17.46 -12.11
N LEU A 181 -10.56 17.07 -13.36
CA LEU A 181 -10.40 15.70 -13.83
C LEU A 181 -9.67 15.68 -15.17
N ASP A 182 -8.46 15.13 -15.17
CA ASP A 182 -7.69 14.88 -16.38
C ASP A 182 -8.38 13.81 -17.24
N SER A 183 -8.19 13.86 -18.55
CA SER A 183 -8.66 12.81 -19.45
C SER A 183 -8.00 11.46 -19.12
N SER A 184 -8.73 10.38 -19.36
CA SER A 184 -8.20 9.01 -19.14
C SER A 184 -6.91 8.78 -19.91
N LEU A 185 -6.84 9.25 -21.16
CA LEU A 185 -5.65 9.19 -22.00
C LEU A 185 -4.43 9.89 -21.37
N SER A 186 -4.61 11.10 -20.80
CA SER A 186 -3.53 11.83 -20.13
C SER A 186 -3.00 11.05 -18.93
N ILE A 187 -3.91 10.49 -18.13
CA ILE A 187 -3.58 9.65 -16.97
C ILE A 187 -2.82 8.40 -17.41
N VAL A 188 -3.30 7.70 -18.44
CA VAL A 188 -2.67 6.50 -19.01
C VAL A 188 -1.25 6.80 -19.50
N ASN A 189 -1.05 7.87 -20.26
CA ASN A 189 0.27 8.27 -20.73
C ASN A 189 1.24 8.53 -19.58
N ARG A 190 0.77 9.19 -18.50
CA ARG A 190 1.58 9.42 -17.29
C ARG A 190 1.91 8.12 -16.56
N ILE A 191 0.98 7.17 -16.47
CA ILE A 191 1.22 5.84 -15.87
C ILE A 191 2.32 5.13 -16.66
N LEU A 192 2.16 5.02 -17.98
CA LEU A 192 3.12 4.31 -18.85
C LEU A 192 4.50 4.96 -18.81
N PHE A 193 4.57 6.29 -18.82
CA PHE A 193 5.83 7.02 -18.68
C PHE A 193 6.54 6.68 -17.35
N ARG A 194 5.82 6.72 -16.22
CA ARG A 194 6.40 6.40 -14.91
C ARG A 194 6.87 4.95 -14.81
N VAL A 195 6.11 4.02 -15.39
CA VAL A 195 6.53 2.61 -15.42
C VAL A 195 7.78 2.49 -16.28
N ALA A 196 7.82 3.08 -17.47
CA ALA A 196 8.99 3.02 -18.34
C ALA A 196 10.26 3.62 -17.71
N CYS A 197 10.14 4.74 -16.97
CA CYS A 197 11.28 5.35 -16.28
C CYS A 197 11.80 4.55 -15.07
N ASN A 198 10.95 3.70 -14.47
CA ASN A 198 11.31 2.90 -13.30
C ASN A 198 11.58 1.41 -13.64
N SER A 199 11.52 1.03 -14.93
CA SER A 199 11.69 -0.34 -15.42
C SER A 199 13.15 -0.75 -15.58
#